data_AF-A0A821X0D0-F1
#
_entry.id   AF-A0A821X0D0-F1
#
_cell.length_a   1.000
_cell.length_b   1.000
_cell.length_c   1.000
_cell.angle_alpha   90.00
_cell.angle_beta   90.00
_cell.angle_gamma   90.00
#
_symmetry.space_group_name_H-M   'P 1'
#
loop_
_entity.id
_entity.type
_entity.pdbx_description
1 polymer ?
#
loop_
_entity_poly.entity_id
_entity_poly.type
_entity_poly.pdbx_seq_one_letter_code
_entity_poly.pdbx_strand_id
1 'polypeptide(L)'
;MLGIKRTDKIKNNIVYETIKEEPLTQTIQRRQLRYIGHCLRRNTNEFINMYALYTPKSGHGTRKRGRPRLNYPDYVARLINNDTPPTIEEIRKTAVNREEWQSNEFIIISNVTAAFHLKIAQAKVFPTWLHFTPV
;
A
#
# COMPACT_ATOMS: atom_id res chain seq x y z
N MET A 1 30.35 -6.42 7.50
CA MET A 1 29.78 -6.57 8.87
C MET A 1 29.42 -5.19 9.39
N LEU A 2 28.23 -4.99 9.97
CA LEU A 2 27.67 -3.68 10.33
C LEU A 2 28.31 -3.02 11.57
N GLY A 3 29.28 -3.66 12.23
CA GLY A 3 29.92 -3.12 13.44
C GLY A 3 29.03 -3.08 14.68
N ILE A 4 27.83 -3.68 14.64
CA ILE A 4 26.82 -3.66 15.69
C ILE A 4 27.00 -4.87 16.61
N LYS A 5 27.00 -4.64 17.93
CA LYS A 5 26.99 -5.70 18.95
C LYS A 5 25.56 -6.04 19.34
N ARG A 6 25.35 -7.27 19.82
CA ARG A 6 24.03 -7.76 20.29
C ARG A 6 23.44 -6.92 21.43
N THR A 7 24.29 -6.29 22.25
CA THR A 7 23.88 -5.46 23.38
C THR A 7 23.44 -4.05 22.97
N ASP A 8 23.72 -3.64 21.73
CA ASP A 8 23.45 -2.29 21.27
C ASP A 8 21.94 -2.13 20.99
N LYS A 9 21.35 -1.05 21.52
CA LYS A 9 19.94 -0.72 21.31
C LYS A 9 19.79 0.22 20.13
N ILE A 10 19.86 -0.34 18.93
CA ILE A 10 19.77 0.43 17.67
C ILE A 10 18.35 0.36 17.13
N LYS A 11 17.85 1.49 16.61
CA LYS A 11 16.54 1.54 15.95
C LYS A 11 16.62 0.85 14.58
N ASN A 12 15.59 0.10 14.22
CA ASN A 12 15.54 -0.62 12.94
C ASN A 12 15.78 0.28 11.72
N ASN A 13 15.26 1.52 11.73
CA ASN A 13 15.46 2.48 10.64
C ASN A 13 16.94 2.74 10.35
N ILE A 14 17.77 2.85 11.40
CA ILE A 14 19.22 3.06 11.26
C ILE A 14 19.86 1.86 10.56
N VAL A 15 19.43 0.65 10.91
CA VAL A 15 19.92 -0.58 10.27
C VAL A 15 19.57 -0.58 8.79
N TYR A 16 18.31 -0.33 8.45
CA TYR A 16 17.82 -0.27 7.06
C TYR A 16 18.54 0.78 6.22
N GLU A 17 18.75 1.99 6.76
CA GLU A 17 19.53 3.06 6.10
C GLU A 17 20.98 2.64 5.86
N THR A 18 21.60 1.96 6.83
CA THR A 18 23.00 1.52 6.73
C THR A 18 23.19 0.47 5.64
N ILE A 19 22.26 -0.49 5.54
CA ILE A 19 22.30 -1.53 4.50
C ILE A 19 21.68 -1.08 3.16
N LYS A 20 21.04 0.10 3.13
CA LYS A 20 20.30 0.62 1.97
C LYS A 20 19.21 -0.33 1.49
N GLU A 21 18.57 -1.04 2.40
CA GLU A 21 17.46 -1.95 2.10
C GLU A 21 16.14 -1.40 2.65
N GLU A 22 15.07 -1.67 1.93
CA GLU A 22 13.72 -1.38 2.41
C GLU A 22 13.33 -2.32 3.57
N PRO A 23 12.56 -1.84 4.56
CA PRO A 23 11.96 -2.71 5.56
C PRO A 23 11.18 -3.86 4.91
N LEU A 24 11.39 -5.09 5.38
CA LEU A 24 10.67 -6.28 4.91
C LEU A 24 9.15 -6.10 4.93
N THR A 25 8.63 -5.39 5.93
CA THR A 25 7.22 -5.04 6.05
C THR A 25 6.70 -4.36 4.79
N GLN A 26 7.43 -3.39 4.22
CA GLN A 26 7.02 -2.69 3.00
C GLN A 26 6.94 -3.65 1.80
N THR A 27 7.91 -4.56 1.68
CA THR A 27 7.90 -5.58 0.62
C THR A 27 6.71 -6.54 0.76
N ILE A 28 6.36 -6.93 2.00
CA ILE A 28 5.20 -7.78 2.26
C ILE A 28 3.91 -7.04 1.90
N GLN A 29 3.76 -5.79 2.36
CA GLN A 29 2.59 -4.95 2.09
C GLN A 29 2.37 -4.76 0.58
N ARG A 30 3.45 -4.48 -0.17
CA ARG A 30 3.47 -4.41 -1.63
C ARG A 30 2.91 -5.70 -2.26
N ARG A 31 3.49 -6.85 -1.89
CA ARG A 31 3.04 -8.15 -2.40
C ARG A 31 1.57 -8.45 -2.09
N GLN A 32 1.10 -8.08 -0.90
CA GLN A 32 -0.30 -8.22 -0.51
C GLN A 32 -1.22 -7.37 -1.40
N LEU A 33 -0.90 -6.08 -1.60
CA LEU A 33 -1.67 -5.20 -2.49
C LEU A 33 -1.67 -5.72 -3.94
N ARG A 34 -0.52 -6.15 -4.46
CA ARG A 34 -0.42 -6.76 -5.79
C ARG A 34 -1.33 -7.97 -5.95
N TYR A 35 -1.36 -8.84 -4.93
CA TYR A 35 -2.21 -10.03 -4.92
C TYR A 35 -3.70 -9.66 -4.88
N ILE A 36 -4.10 -8.73 -4.01
CA ILE A 36 -5.49 -8.27 -3.90
C ILE A 36 -5.96 -7.65 -5.23
N GLY A 37 -5.14 -6.79 -5.83
CA GLY A 37 -5.46 -6.21 -7.13
C GLY A 37 -5.58 -7.27 -8.23
N HIS A 38 -4.78 -8.35 -8.17
CA HIS A 38 -4.96 -9.49 -9.08
C HIS A 38 -6.30 -10.19 -8.86
N CYS A 39 -6.69 -10.46 -7.62
CA CYS A 39 -7.97 -11.08 -7.28
C CYS A 39 -9.16 -10.24 -7.75
N LEU A 40 -9.12 -8.93 -7.53
CA LEU A 40 -10.21 -8.00 -7.89
C LEU A 40 -10.34 -7.76 -9.40
N ARG A 41 -9.30 -8.05 -10.19
CA ARG A 41 -9.32 -8.00 -11.66
C ARG A 41 -9.77 -9.31 -12.32
N ARG A 42 -9.97 -10.39 -11.54
CA ARG A 42 -10.59 -11.61 -12.05
C ARG A 42 -12.05 -11.35 -12.41
N ASN A 43 -12.66 -12.25 -13.18
CA ASN A 43 -14.09 -12.15 -13.51
C ASN A 43 -14.93 -12.06 -12.21
N THR A 44 -15.95 -11.20 -12.18
CA THR A 44 -16.81 -10.98 -11.01
C THR A 44 -17.55 -12.23 -10.56
N ASN A 45 -17.76 -13.19 -11.46
CA ASN A 45 -18.38 -14.49 -11.16
C ASN A 45 -17.39 -15.52 -10.60
N GLU A 46 -16.08 -15.24 -10.60
CA GLU A 46 -15.08 -16.12 -9.97
C GLU A 46 -15.06 -15.90 -8.47
N PHE A 47 -15.01 -17.00 -7.70
CA PHE A 47 -14.92 -16.95 -6.24
C PHE A 47 -13.77 -16.10 -5.72
N ILE A 48 -12.65 -16.07 -6.44
CA ILE A 48 -11.48 -15.24 -6.10
C ILE A 48 -11.87 -13.75 -6.06
N ASN A 49 -12.67 -13.26 -7.00
CA ASN A 49 -13.13 -11.86 -6.99
C ASN A 49 -14.21 -11.64 -5.93
N MET A 50 -15.21 -12.54 -5.91
CA MET A 50 -16.36 -12.43 -5.01
C MET A 50 -15.94 -12.35 -3.55
N TYR A 51 -14.98 -13.18 -3.15
CA TYR A 51 -14.55 -13.31 -1.76
C TYR A 51 -13.32 -12.46 -1.39
N ALA A 52 -12.62 -11.85 -2.35
CA ALA A 52 -11.40 -11.06 -2.10
C ALA A 52 -11.56 -10.02 -0.99
N LEU A 53 -12.71 -9.33 -0.94
CA LEU A 53 -13.03 -8.33 0.09
C LEU A 53 -14.33 -8.65 0.81
N TYR A 54 -14.63 -9.93 1.01
CA TYR A 54 -15.84 -10.35 1.70
C TYR A 54 -15.82 -9.93 3.17
N THR A 55 -16.95 -9.39 3.62
CA THR A 55 -17.24 -9.14 5.04
C THR A 55 -18.36 -10.08 5.48
N PRO A 56 -18.20 -10.81 6.60
CA PRO A 56 -19.25 -11.67 7.11
C PRO A 56 -20.52 -10.87 7.43
N LYS A 57 -21.69 -11.45 7.15
CA LYS A 57 -22.99 -10.85 7.50
C LYS A 57 -23.10 -10.62 9.00
N SER A 58 -23.88 -9.62 9.40
CA SER A 58 -24.24 -9.42 10.80
C SER A 58 -24.86 -10.70 11.38
N GLY A 59 -24.44 -11.11 12.58
CA GLY A 59 -24.96 -12.30 13.25
C GLY A 59 -24.23 -13.62 12.95
N HIS A 60 -23.17 -13.64 12.13
CA HIS A 60 -22.41 -14.86 11.82
C HIS A 60 -21.57 -15.42 12.99
N GLY A 61 -21.64 -14.79 14.17
CA GLY A 61 -20.91 -15.15 15.38
C GLY A 61 -20.16 -13.96 15.99
N THR A 62 -19.92 -14.02 17.30
CA THR A 62 -19.14 -13.01 18.01
C THR A 62 -17.66 -13.37 18.02
N ARG A 63 -16.78 -12.36 17.91
CA ARG A 63 -15.34 -12.58 18.04
C ARG A 63 -15.00 -12.88 19.50
N LYS A 64 -14.19 -13.92 19.74
CA LYS A 64 -13.66 -14.24 21.07
C LYS A 64 -12.82 -13.07 21.61
N ARG A 65 -12.79 -12.93 22.94
CA ARG A 65 -11.96 -11.95 23.65
C ARG A 65 -10.48 -12.09 23.22
N GLY A 66 -9.81 -10.96 23.02
CA GLY A 66 -8.41 -10.91 22.59
C GLY A 66 -8.18 -10.96 21.08
N ARG A 67 -9.18 -11.36 20.27
CA ARG A 67 -9.07 -11.28 18.81
C ARG A 67 -9.18 -9.80 18.38
N PRO A 68 -8.28 -9.28 17.53
CA PRO A 68 -8.42 -7.94 16.97
C PRO A 68 -9.82 -7.75 16.38
N ARG A 69 -10.38 -6.54 16.45
CA ARG A 69 -11.69 -6.22 15.85
C ARG A 69 -11.61 -5.91 14.35
N LEU A 70 -10.41 -6.02 13.76
CA LEU A 70 -10.13 -5.69 12.36
C LEU A 70 -10.66 -6.79 11.41
N ASN A 71 -11.51 -6.45 10.44
CA ASN A 71 -11.84 -7.37 9.34
C ASN A 71 -10.76 -7.33 8.26
N TYR A 72 -10.78 -8.31 7.36
CA TYR A 72 -9.83 -8.35 6.26
C TYR A 72 -9.98 -7.14 5.31
N PRO A 73 -11.20 -6.72 4.91
CA PRO A 73 -11.36 -5.50 4.10
C PRO A 73 -10.87 -4.25 4.81
N ASP A 74 -11.11 -4.12 6.13
CA ASP A 74 -10.59 -3.00 6.93
C ASP A 74 -9.05 -3.00 6.97
N TYR A 75 -8.44 -4.18 7.06
CA TYR A 75 -7.00 -4.34 6.99
C TYR A 75 -6.46 -3.92 5.63
N VAL A 76 -7.10 -4.34 4.54
CA VAL A 76 -6.72 -3.94 3.18
C VAL A 76 -6.89 -2.43 2.99
N ALA A 77 -7.97 -1.84 3.48
CA ALA A 77 -8.17 -0.40 3.42
C ALA A 77 -7.04 0.35 4.15
N ARG A 78 -6.62 -0.11 5.35
CA ARG A 78 -5.48 0.47 6.07
C ARG A 78 -4.13 0.21 5.41
N LEU A 79 -4.01 -0.92 4.71
CA LEU A 79 -2.84 -1.24 3.90
C LEU A 79 -2.70 -0.27 2.73
N ILE A 80 -3.84 0.25 2.23
CA ILE A 80 -3.88 1.31 1.23
C ILE A 80 -3.68 2.66 1.92
N ASN A 81 -4.53 3.11 2.81
CA ASN A 81 -4.27 4.35 3.53
C ASN A 81 -4.67 4.19 4.98
N ASN A 82 -3.70 4.33 5.88
CA ASN A 82 -3.95 4.14 7.30
C ASN A 82 -4.67 5.33 7.94
N ASP A 83 -4.42 6.56 7.46
CA ASP A 83 -5.01 7.78 8.01
C ASP A 83 -6.43 7.99 7.50
N THR A 84 -6.65 7.76 6.21
CA THR A 84 -7.96 7.85 5.54
C THR A 84 -8.22 6.58 4.72
N PRO A 85 -8.63 5.47 5.37
CA PRO A 85 -8.85 4.20 4.69
C PRO A 85 -9.99 4.29 3.66
N PRO A 86 -9.77 3.86 2.40
CA PRO A 86 -10.79 3.90 1.37
C PRO A 86 -11.91 2.90 1.62
N THR A 87 -13.08 3.16 1.03
CA THR A 87 -14.21 2.24 1.07
C THR A 87 -13.98 1.01 0.19
N ILE A 88 -14.71 -0.08 0.44
CA ILE A 88 -14.58 -1.32 -0.37
C ILE A 88 -14.88 -1.04 -1.86
N GLU A 89 -15.81 -0.14 -2.14
CA GLU A 89 -16.19 0.24 -3.51
C GLU A 89 -15.07 1.02 -4.20
N GLU A 90 -14.44 1.97 -3.51
CA GLU A 90 -13.27 2.69 -4.00
C GLU A 90 -12.10 1.74 -4.29
N ILE A 91 -11.86 0.76 -3.40
CA ILE A 91 -10.81 -0.25 -3.61
C ILE A 91 -11.11 -1.07 -4.86
N ARG A 92 -12.36 -1.50 -5.06
CA ARG A 92 -12.76 -2.25 -6.26
C ARG A 92 -12.60 -1.41 -7.53
N LYS A 93 -13.00 -0.14 -7.49
CA LYS A 93 -12.89 0.78 -8.63
C LYS A 93 -11.43 1.02 -9.03
N THR A 94 -10.58 1.33 -8.06
CA THR A 94 -9.14 1.57 -8.28
C THR A 94 -8.40 0.32 -8.72
N ALA A 95 -8.80 -0.88 -8.27
CA ALA A 95 -8.17 -2.14 -8.65
C ALA A 95 -8.33 -2.51 -10.13
N VAL A 96 -9.36 -2.00 -10.81
CA VAL A 96 -9.59 -2.25 -12.25
C VAL A 96 -8.43 -1.70 -13.07
N ASN A 97 -7.97 -0.49 -12.74
CA ASN A 97 -6.85 0.13 -13.41
C ASN A 97 -5.53 -0.31 -12.78
N ARG A 98 -4.75 -1.12 -13.51
CA ARG A 98 -3.47 -1.65 -13.03
C ARG A 98 -2.45 -0.56 -12.72
N GLU A 99 -2.40 0.50 -13.51
CA GLU A 99 -1.41 1.58 -13.33
C GLU A 99 -1.75 2.42 -12.10
N GLU A 100 -3.04 2.74 -11.93
CA GLU A 100 -3.55 3.44 -10.74
C GLU A 100 -3.35 2.61 -9.47
N TRP A 101 -3.61 1.30 -9.54
CA TRP A 101 -3.39 0.37 -8.44
C TRP A 101 -1.90 0.30 -8.03
N GLN A 102 -0.99 0.27 -9.00
CA GLN A 102 0.45 0.29 -8.76
C GLN A 102 0.91 1.65 -8.22
N SER A 103 0.40 2.76 -8.76
CA SER A 103 0.74 4.11 -8.29
C SER A 103 0.34 4.29 -6.82
N ASN A 104 -0.85 3.82 -6.44
CA ASN A 104 -1.29 3.81 -5.04
C ASN A 104 -0.35 2.96 -4.17
N GLU A 105 -0.02 1.73 -4.60
CA GLU A 105 0.97 0.88 -3.92
C GLU A 105 2.31 1.60 -3.65
N PHE A 106 2.75 2.50 -4.55
CA PHE A 106 3.95 3.33 -4.36
C PHE A 106 3.76 4.54 -3.43
N ILE A 107 2.65 5.28 -3.54
CA ILE A 107 2.35 6.46 -2.70
C ILE A 107 2.32 6.07 -1.22
N ILE A 108 1.84 4.87 -0.91
CA ILE A 108 1.53 4.43 0.44
C ILE A 108 2.77 3.90 1.17
N ILE A 109 3.66 3.23 0.45
CA ILE A 109 4.96 2.81 0.98
C ILE A 109 5.84 4.04 1.27
N SER A 110 5.67 5.11 0.48
CA SER A 110 6.42 6.36 0.65
C SER A 110 5.99 7.20 1.86
N ASN A 111 4.80 7.00 2.43
CA ASN A 111 4.34 7.74 3.62
C ASN A 111 4.91 7.19 4.95
N VAL A 112 5.48 5.98 4.95
CA VAL A 112 6.39 5.52 6.03
C VAL A 112 7.79 6.14 5.86
N THR A 113 8.09 6.66 4.68
CA THR A 113 9.31 7.38 4.28
C THR A 113 9.03 8.85 3.97
N ALA A 114 8.11 9.50 4.70
CA ALA A 114 7.83 10.93 4.54
C ALA A 114 9.07 11.83 4.78
N ALA A 115 10.17 11.29 5.29
CA ALA A 115 11.47 11.97 5.39
C ALA A 115 12.35 11.86 4.13
N PHE A 116 12.04 11.00 3.14
CA PHE A 116 12.96 10.68 2.03
C PHE A 116 12.56 11.26 0.67
N HIS A 117 11.27 11.52 0.40
CA HIS A 117 10.80 11.83 -0.97
C HIS A 117 10.36 13.28 -1.24
N LEU A 118 10.50 14.21 -0.29
CA LEU A 118 10.29 15.64 -0.55
C LEU A 118 11.30 16.26 -1.53
N LYS A 119 12.38 15.53 -1.90
CA LYS A 119 13.36 15.98 -2.91
C LYS A 119 13.06 15.55 -4.36
N ILE A 120 12.16 14.58 -4.60
CA ILE A 120 11.91 14.09 -5.98
C ILE A 120 10.67 14.76 -6.60
N ALA A 121 9.70 15.20 -5.80
CA ALA A 121 8.51 15.90 -6.29
C ALA A 121 8.82 17.29 -6.89
N GLN A 122 9.95 17.92 -6.55
CA GLN A 122 10.39 19.16 -7.17
C GLN A 122 11.05 18.97 -8.56
N ALA A 123 11.32 17.72 -8.99
CA ALA A 123 12.06 17.43 -10.21
C ALA A 123 11.18 16.92 -11.38
N LYS A 124 9.85 16.85 -11.22
CA LYS A 124 8.90 16.51 -12.29
C LYS A 124 7.80 17.57 -12.43
N VAL A 125 8.21 18.82 -12.60
CA VAL A 125 7.40 19.82 -13.30
C VAL A 125 7.78 19.71 -14.77
N PHE A 126 6.97 18.99 -15.55
CA PHE A 126 7.06 19.03 -17.01
C PHE A 126 6.58 20.41 -17.49
N PRO A 127 7.36 21.18 -18.28
CA PRO A 127 6.84 22.35 -18.97
C PRO A 127 6.27 21.91 -20.32
N THR A 128 4.96 21.90 -20.43
CA THR A 128 4.25 22.20 -21.69
C THR A 128 3.59 23.54 -21.37
N TRP A 129 3.91 24.66 -22.02
CA TRP A 129 3.46 25.07 -23.34
C TRP A 129 4.34 26.23 -23.84
N LEU A 130 4.78 26.19 -25.10
CA LEU A 130 4.96 27.37 -25.96
C LEU A 130 5.07 26.89 -27.40
N HIS A 131 3.94 26.89 -28.10
CA HIS A 131 3.91 26.88 -29.56
C HIS A 131 4.30 28.27 -30.03
N PHE A 132 5.45 28.40 -30.69
CA PHE A 132 5.81 29.57 -31.48
C PHE A 132 5.87 29.13 -32.95
N THR A 133 4.88 29.50 -33.73
CA THR A 133 4.90 29.39 -35.19
C THR A 133 5.64 30.59 -35.78
N PRO A 134 6.54 30.42 -36.75
CA PRO A 134 7.15 31.55 -37.45
C PRO A 134 6.28 31.98 -38.64
N VAL A 135 6.14 33.29 -38.81
CA VAL A 135 5.83 33.98 -40.09
C VAL A 135 7.01 34.91 -40.36
#